data_AF-A0A538BMN1-F1
#
_entry.id   AF-A0A538BMN1-F1
#
_cell.length_a   1.000
_cell.length_b   1.000
_cell.length_c   1.000
_cell.angle_alpha   90.00
_cell.angle_beta   90.00
_cell.angle_gamma   90.00
#
_symmetry.space_group_name_H-M   'P 1'
#
loop_
_entity.id
_entity.type
_entity.pdbx_description
1 polymer ?
#
loop_
_entity_poly.entity_id
_entity_poly.type
_entity_poly.pdbx_seq_one_letter_code
_entity_poly.pdbx_strand_id
1 'polypeptide(L)'
;MPHPPWWPWAVVLLLSVMVVGAILGLSYAGSPPEGTLRWWADLRTDRLVDLSRVLNRFATSTGIVVLRVAMAIVLVRYGRLRHLVVAIVAMWFVDVAVTLLRFDLPAPAVDVIVRPTNGQYFFPAGAIASLSVTFGVMVMSLAPSGRQRWIAGVSAAAFAIVVVLARAVLGTTYPLAGLYSVLLGFAVAVVAFGWLAPEASFPVSYRRGGTGAHLDLAGSRTTAVIDAMRDQLGIEVTAVRSFGEEGSGGSTPLLMIREGGGHVFGKILANSHVRSDRWYRIVRTIMYGRLEDETSFSSVRKLIAYEDYALRLLEDDGFRVAHSYGIVELTPNEEYLLAQEFFENAQTLGHAEVTDDVVDEGMQLVRRLWDAGLAHRDIKPANLLVVEGHLQLIDVSGLEIRPSPWRQAVDLANMMLVMALRSDAERVYRCALSYFTPEDVGEAFAAAKGM
;
A
#
# COMPACT_ATOMS: atom_id res chain seq x y z
N MET A 1 -2.75 -6.95 13.14
CA MET A 1 -2.11 -5.62 13.04
C MET A 1 -2.27 -4.96 14.40
N PRO A 2 -1.20 -4.42 15.00
CA PRO A 2 -1.32 -3.74 16.28
C PRO A 2 -2.27 -2.53 16.13
N HIS A 3 -3.22 -2.40 17.05
CA HIS A 3 -4.12 -1.25 17.09
C HIS A 3 -3.39 -0.04 17.68
N PRO A 4 -3.71 1.19 17.22
CA PRO A 4 -3.14 2.36 17.84
C PRO A 4 -3.58 2.47 19.31
N PRO A 5 -2.74 3.02 20.21
CA PRO A 5 -3.01 3.04 21.65
C PRO A 5 -4.30 3.78 22.03
N TRP A 6 -4.79 4.68 21.17
CA TRP A 6 -6.06 5.39 21.36
C TRP A 6 -7.30 4.60 20.91
N TRP A 7 -7.13 3.49 20.17
CA TRP A 7 -8.25 2.75 19.57
C TRP A 7 -9.24 2.17 20.59
N PRO A 8 -8.82 1.57 21.72
CA PRO A 8 -9.76 1.10 22.74
C PRO A 8 -10.66 2.23 23.25
N TRP A 9 -10.10 3.44 23.42
CA TRP A 9 -10.86 4.63 23.83
C TRP A 9 -11.84 5.09 22.76
N ALA A 10 -11.49 4.98 21.48
CA ALA A 10 -12.42 5.25 20.38
C ALA A 10 -13.60 4.26 20.36
N VAL A 11 -13.35 2.98 20.66
CA VAL A 11 -14.41 1.97 20.78
C VAL A 11 -15.32 2.28 21.97
N VAL A 12 -14.74 2.59 23.14
CA VAL A 12 -15.51 3.02 24.32
C VAL A 12 -16.35 4.25 24.00
N LEU A 13 -15.77 5.26 23.34
CA LEU A 13 -16.50 6.45 22.89
C LEU A 13 -17.68 6.08 21.99
N LEU A 14 -17.48 5.22 20.98
CA LEU A 14 -18.56 4.81 20.09
C LEU A 14 -19.67 4.07 20.84
N LEU A 15 -19.33 3.15 21.74
CA LEU A 15 -20.31 2.45 22.57
C LEU A 15 -21.07 3.42 23.48
N SER A 16 -20.39 4.38 24.11
CA SER A 16 -21.03 5.44 24.89
C SER A 16 -21.97 6.29 24.02
N VAL A 17 -21.55 6.66 22.81
CA VAL A 17 -22.39 7.40 21.85
C VAL A 17 -23.64 6.59 21.49
N MET A 18 -23.52 5.28 21.27
CA MET A 18 -24.67 4.41 20.98
C MET A 18 -25.65 4.35 22.16
N VAL A 19 -25.15 4.17 23.38
CA VAL A 19 -25.98 4.13 24.61
C VAL A 19 -26.68 5.47 24.85
N VAL A 20 -25.94 6.57 24.80
CA VAL A 20 -26.50 7.92 24.93
C VAL A 20 -27.52 8.21 23.83
N GLY A 21 -27.27 7.74 22.61
CA GLY A 21 -28.21 7.82 21.50
C GLY A 21 -29.53 7.13 21.79
N ALA A 22 -29.50 5.90 22.30
CA ALA A 22 -30.72 5.18 22.65
C ALA A 22 -31.53 5.90 23.75
N ILE A 23 -30.85 6.40 24.78
CA ILE A 23 -31.49 7.16 25.87
C ILE A 23 -32.10 8.46 25.35
N LEU A 24 -31.34 9.21 24.54
CA LEU A 24 -31.83 10.46 23.93
C LEU A 24 -33.00 10.18 23.00
N GLY A 25 -32.92 9.17 22.14
CA GLY A 25 -33.99 8.79 21.21
C GLY A 25 -35.30 8.46 21.92
N LEU A 26 -35.24 7.67 22.99
CA LEU A 26 -36.41 7.35 23.84
C LEU A 26 -37.03 8.62 24.46
N SER A 27 -36.19 9.50 25.00
CA SER A 27 -36.63 10.78 25.58
C SER A 27 -37.27 11.70 24.53
N TYR A 28 -36.62 11.81 23.36
CA TYR A 28 -37.04 12.71 22.29
C TYR A 28 -38.32 12.26 21.58
N ALA A 29 -38.51 10.94 21.41
CA ALA A 29 -39.73 10.39 20.84
C ALA A 29 -40.95 10.64 21.74
N GLY A 30 -40.76 10.62 23.06
CA GLY A 30 -41.82 10.89 24.03
C GLY A 30 -42.23 12.36 24.12
N SER A 31 -41.25 13.28 24.09
CA SER A 31 -41.47 14.73 24.25
C SER A 31 -40.45 15.54 23.43
N PRO A 32 -40.65 15.70 22.12
CA PRO A 32 -39.71 16.43 21.28
C PRO A 32 -39.73 17.92 21.68
N PRO A 33 -38.57 18.57 21.85
CA PRO A 33 -38.48 19.95 22.29
C PRO A 33 -38.81 20.91 21.13
N GLU A 34 -40.10 21.06 20.85
CA GLU A 34 -40.62 21.93 19.79
C GLU A 34 -40.13 23.38 19.90
N GLY A 35 -39.86 23.85 21.12
CA GLY A 35 -39.31 25.18 21.39
C GLY A 35 -37.97 25.44 20.68
N THR A 36 -37.19 24.39 20.39
CA THR A 36 -35.92 24.54 19.69
C THR A 36 -36.11 24.98 18.23
N LEU A 37 -37.05 24.38 17.50
CA LEU A 37 -37.32 24.77 16.12
C LEU A 37 -38.10 26.08 16.00
N ARG A 38 -38.96 26.41 16.97
CA ARG A 38 -39.60 27.73 17.06
C ARG A 38 -38.56 28.85 17.13
N TRP A 39 -37.58 28.71 18.02
CA TRP A 39 -36.48 29.69 18.13
C TRP A 39 -35.74 29.91 16.80
N TRP A 40 -35.46 28.84 16.05
CA TRP A 40 -34.85 28.97 14.73
C TRP A 40 -35.78 29.57 13.68
N ALA A 41 -37.08 29.31 13.77
CA ALA A 41 -38.07 29.91 12.89
C ALA A 41 -38.17 31.43 13.11
N ASP A 42 -38.09 31.88 14.36
CA ASP A 42 -38.15 33.30 14.71
C ASP A 42 -36.92 34.08 14.23
N LEU A 43 -35.77 33.41 14.04
CA LEU A 43 -34.53 34.00 13.54
C LEU A 43 -34.44 34.08 12.01
N ARG A 44 -35.46 33.61 11.29
CA ARG A 44 -35.43 33.56 9.82
C ARG A 44 -35.42 34.97 9.23
N THR A 45 -34.43 35.20 8.38
CA THR A 45 -34.40 36.33 7.44
C THR A 45 -34.18 35.76 6.04
N ASP A 46 -34.60 36.46 4.99
CA ASP A 46 -34.47 35.98 3.61
C ASP A 46 -33.02 35.56 3.29
N ARG A 47 -32.04 36.37 3.71
CA ARG A 47 -30.61 36.07 3.56
C ARG A 47 -30.18 34.80 4.28
N LEU A 48 -30.65 34.60 5.52
CA LEU A 48 -30.31 33.42 6.30
C LEU A 48 -30.94 32.15 5.70
N VAL A 49 -32.16 32.26 5.20
CA VAL A 49 -32.87 31.17 4.51
C VAL A 49 -32.13 30.78 3.22
N ASP A 50 -31.73 31.76 2.41
CA ASP A 50 -31.01 31.49 1.16
C ASP A 50 -29.64 30.85 1.40
N LEU A 51 -28.87 31.36 2.38
CA LEU A 51 -27.63 30.73 2.81
C LEU A 51 -27.86 29.30 3.31
N SER A 52 -28.92 29.09 4.09
CA SER A 52 -29.27 27.76 4.63
C SER A 52 -29.65 26.78 3.53
N ARG A 53 -30.33 27.24 2.46
CA ARG A 53 -30.62 26.41 1.27
C ARG A 53 -29.35 25.95 0.57
N VAL A 54 -28.35 26.82 0.45
CA VAL A 54 -27.04 26.46 -0.14
C VAL A 54 -26.35 25.40 0.72
N LEU A 55 -26.25 25.63 2.03
CA LEU A 55 -25.62 24.69 2.97
C LEU A 55 -26.36 23.34 3.02
N ASN A 56 -27.69 23.35 2.92
CA ASN A 56 -28.49 22.15 2.90
C ASN A 56 -28.17 21.22 1.71
N ARG A 57 -27.66 21.75 0.58
CA ARG A 57 -27.28 20.94 -0.59
C ARG A 57 -26.24 19.88 -0.23
N PHE A 58 -25.33 20.14 0.71
CA PHE A 58 -24.32 19.19 1.15
C PHE A 58 -24.92 17.97 1.87
N ALA A 59 -26.07 18.13 2.52
CA ALA A 59 -26.79 17.05 3.21
C ALA A 59 -27.87 16.41 2.34
N THR A 60 -27.90 16.66 1.03
CA THR A 60 -28.76 15.94 0.09
C THR A 60 -28.07 14.67 -0.40
N SER A 61 -28.84 13.68 -0.85
CA SER A 61 -28.30 12.45 -1.43
C SER A 61 -27.33 12.74 -2.57
N THR A 62 -27.68 13.68 -3.46
CA THR A 62 -26.81 14.10 -4.58
C THR A 62 -25.52 14.74 -4.08
N GLY A 63 -25.59 15.67 -3.12
CA GLY A 63 -24.39 16.32 -2.58
C GLY A 63 -23.43 15.34 -1.90
N ILE A 64 -23.96 14.40 -1.12
CA ILE A 64 -23.18 13.36 -0.46
C ILE A 64 -22.54 12.42 -1.48
N VAL A 65 -23.28 11.98 -2.50
CA VAL A 65 -22.74 11.12 -3.57
C VAL A 65 -21.62 11.82 -4.31
N VAL A 66 -21.77 13.09 -4.68
CA VAL A 66 -20.72 13.87 -5.35
C VAL A 66 -19.45 13.95 -4.50
N LEU A 67 -19.58 14.22 -3.19
CA LEU A 67 -18.44 14.22 -2.26
C LEU A 67 -17.75 12.85 -2.20
N ARG A 68 -18.53 11.77 -2.11
CA ARG A 68 -18.02 10.40 -2.04
C ARG A 68 -17.30 9.99 -3.33
N VAL A 69 -17.85 10.34 -4.49
CA VAL A 69 -17.22 10.09 -5.79
C VAL A 69 -15.91 10.86 -5.91
N ALA A 70 -15.89 12.15 -5.55
CA ALA A 70 -14.67 12.96 -5.54
C ALA A 70 -13.60 12.35 -4.61
N MET A 71 -13.98 11.97 -3.40
CA MET A 71 -13.11 11.26 -2.46
C MET A 71 -12.58 9.95 -3.05
N ALA A 72 -13.46 9.13 -3.64
CA ALA A 72 -13.07 7.85 -4.24
C ALA A 72 -12.07 8.04 -5.40
N ILE A 73 -12.29 9.04 -6.26
CA ILE A 73 -11.35 9.39 -7.33
C ILE A 73 -9.97 9.73 -6.75
N VAL A 74 -9.91 10.55 -5.70
CA VAL A 74 -8.64 10.90 -5.05
C VAL A 74 -7.99 9.63 -4.47
N LEU A 75 -8.72 8.80 -3.75
CA LEU A 75 -8.17 7.57 -3.17
C LEU A 75 -7.64 6.61 -4.23
N VAL A 76 -8.36 6.41 -5.34
CA VAL A 76 -7.90 5.59 -6.47
C VAL A 76 -6.67 6.21 -7.13
N ARG A 77 -6.68 7.52 -7.37
CA ARG A 77 -5.57 8.25 -8.01
C ARG A 77 -4.25 8.15 -7.24
N TYR A 78 -4.33 8.03 -5.91
CA TYR A 78 -3.19 7.85 -5.00
C TYR A 78 -2.97 6.38 -4.58
N GLY A 79 -3.64 5.40 -5.21
CA GLY A 79 -3.46 3.97 -4.93
C GLY A 79 -3.94 3.50 -3.54
N ARG A 80 -4.79 4.29 -2.86
CA ARG A 80 -5.25 4.05 -1.48
C ARG A 80 -6.51 3.18 -1.40
N LEU A 81 -6.48 2.02 -2.03
CA LEU A 81 -7.65 1.14 -2.15
C LEU A 81 -8.13 0.57 -0.81
N ARG A 82 -7.23 0.35 0.15
CA ARG A 82 -7.64 -0.06 1.50
C ARG A 82 -8.43 1.03 2.21
N HIS A 83 -8.00 2.29 2.14
CA HIS A 83 -8.76 3.41 2.70
C HIS A 83 -10.13 3.54 2.02
N LEU A 84 -10.24 3.25 0.72
CA LEU A 84 -11.53 3.20 0.02
C LEU A 84 -12.43 2.06 0.51
N VAL A 85 -11.90 0.86 0.73
CA VAL A 85 -12.68 -0.25 1.30
C VAL A 85 -13.15 0.09 2.71
N VAL A 86 -12.26 0.62 3.56
CA VAL A 86 -12.62 1.04 4.92
C VAL A 86 -13.63 2.20 4.92
N ALA A 87 -13.54 3.10 3.95
CA ALA A 87 -14.55 4.14 3.73
C ALA A 87 -15.95 3.55 3.49
N ILE A 88 -16.05 2.57 2.59
CA ILE A 88 -17.32 1.88 2.29
C ILE A 88 -17.85 1.15 3.53
N VAL A 89 -16.97 0.44 4.24
CA VAL A 89 -17.32 -0.26 5.48
C VAL A 89 -17.82 0.71 6.56
N ALA A 90 -17.15 1.84 6.75
CA ALA A 90 -17.56 2.87 7.72
C ALA A 90 -18.93 3.48 7.39
N MET A 91 -19.20 3.73 6.10
CA MET A 91 -20.51 4.22 5.64
C MET A 91 -21.61 3.21 5.94
N TRP A 92 -21.38 1.93 5.63
CA TRP A 92 -22.31 0.85 5.94
C TRP A 92 -22.56 0.72 7.45
N PHE A 93 -21.52 0.80 8.28
CA PHE A 93 -21.67 0.77 9.74
C PHE A 93 -22.51 1.93 10.29
N VAL A 94 -22.36 3.13 9.74
CA VAL A 94 -23.22 4.27 10.14
C VAL A 94 -24.67 4.04 9.73
N ASP A 95 -24.93 3.51 8.54
CA ASP A 95 -26.30 3.21 8.10
C ASP A 95 -26.95 2.15 9.03
N VAL A 96 -26.19 1.13 9.43
CA VAL A 96 -26.62 0.13 10.43
C VAL A 96 -26.88 0.81 11.78
N ALA A 97 -25.97 1.64 12.29
CA ALA A 97 -26.12 2.31 13.57
C ALA A 97 -27.34 3.25 13.61
N VAL A 98 -27.56 4.02 12.55
CA VAL A 98 -28.74 4.89 12.40
C VAL A 98 -30.02 4.06 12.36
N THR A 99 -30.00 2.90 11.68
CA THR A 99 -31.15 2.00 11.61
C THR A 99 -31.49 1.40 12.98
N LEU A 100 -30.47 0.96 13.72
CA LEU A 100 -30.64 0.41 15.07
C LEU A 100 -31.14 1.44 16.09
N LEU A 101 -30.74 2.70 15.93
CA LEU A 101 -31.14 3.80 16.79
C LEU A 101 -32.35 4.57 16.28
N ARG A 102 -33.10 4.05 15.29
CA ARG A 102 -34.17 4.81 14.64
C ARG A 102 -35.37 5.00 15.57
N PHE A 103 -35.64 6.26 15.89
CA PHE A 103 -36.87 6.70 16.53
C PHE A 103 -37.59 7.71 15.63
N ASP A 104 -38.88 7.49 15.42
CA ASP A 104 -39.72 8.42 14.67
C ASP A 104 -40.00 9.66 15.52
N LEU A 105 -39.85 10.83 14.91
CA LEU A 105 -40.16 12.12 15.52
C LEU A 105 -41.40 12.71 14.84
N PRO A 106 -42.29 13.39 15.58
CA PRO A 106 -43.43 14.07 14.99
C PRO A 106 -42.97 15.19 14.06
N ALA A 107 -43.85 15.54 13.12
CA ALA A 107 -43.63 16.70 12.28
C ALA A 107 -43.63 17.98 13.16
N PRO A 108 -42.71 18.91 12.91
CA PRO A 108 -42.63 20.12 13.73
C PRO A 108 -43.85 21.01 13.50
N ALA A 109 -44.33 21.64 14.58
CA ALA A 109 -45.44 22.59 14.55
C ALA A 109 -45.07 23.98 13.96
N VAL A 110 -43.86 24.12 13.40
CA VAL A 110 -43.38 25.36 12.76
C VAL A 110 -43.42 25.23 11.25
N ASP A 111 -43.45 26.37 10.55
CA ASP A 111 -43.39 26.37 9.09
C ASP A 111 -42.09 25.72 8.58
N VAL A 112 -42.21 24.80 7.62
CA VAL A 112 -41.11 24.00 7.07
C VAL A 112 -40.81 24.47 5.65
N ILE A 113 -39.72 25.19 5.48
CA ILE A 113 -39.30 25.75 4.19
C ILE A 113 -38.82 24.65 3.24
N VAL A 114 -38.07 23.68 3.77
CA VAL A 114 -37.55 22.53 3.02
C VAL A 114 -37.85 21.27 3.80
N ARG A 115 -38.65 20.38 3.21
CA ARG A 115 -38.97 19.08 3.83
C ARG A 115 -37.77 18.14 3.80
N PRO A 116 -37.62 17.26 4.82
CA PRO A 116 -36.64 16.18 4.77
C PRO A 116 -36.91 15.24 3.58
N THR A 117 -35.87 14.58 3.08
CA THR A 117 -35.89 13.77 1.85
C THR A 117 -37.01 12.72 1.82
N ASN A 118 -37.32 12.11 2.96
CA ASN A 118 -38.35 11.08 3.08
C ASN A 118 -39.67 11.62 3.67
N GLY A 119 -39.80 12.95 3.82
CA GLY A 119 -40.95 13.60 4.43
C GLY A 119 -41.13 13.38 5.94
N GLN A 120 -40.32 12.52 6.55
CA GLN A 120 -40.37 12.13 7.96
C GLN A 120 -39.14 12.62 8.73
N TYR A 121 -39.32 12.80 10.05
CA TYR A 121 -38.27 13.22 10.97
C TYR A 121 -37.85 12.02 11.82
N PHE A 122 -36.54 11.85 11.99
CA PHE A 122 -35.98 10.74 12.75
C PHE A 122 -34.88 11.23 13.69
N PHE A 123 -34.74 10.53 14.80
CA PHE A 123 -33.51 10.48 15.58
C PHE A 123 -32.85 9.12 15.35
N PRO A 124 -31.54 9.05 15.02
CA PRO A 124 -30.68 10.13 14.53
C PRO A 124 -31.12 10.67 13.17
N ALA A 125 -30.63 11.86 12.81
CA ALA A 125 -30.84 12.47 11.50
C ALA A 125 -29.95 11.80 10.43
N GLY A 126 -30.48 10.80 9.72
CA GLY A 126 -29.71 9.98 8.77
C GLY A 126 -28.91 10.75 7.71
N ALA A 127 -29.48 11.83 7.15
CA ALA A 127 -28.76 12.67 6.17
C ALA A 127 -27.50 13.33 6.76
N ILE A 128 -27.57 13.76 8.03
CA ILE A 128 -26.41 14.33 8.73
C ILE A 128 -25.42 13.23 9.10
N ALA A 129 -25.90 12.08 9.60
CA ALA A 129 -25.02 10.96 9.92
C ALA A 129 -24.20 10.51 8.70
N SER A 130 -24.85 10.41 7.54
CA SER A 130 -24.25 10.05 6.25
C SER A 130 -23.24 11.10 5.75
N LEU A 131 -23.52 12.39 5.95
CA LEU A 131 -22.58 13.48 5.66
C LEU A 131 -21.37 13.45 6.61
N SER A 132 -21.61 13.28 7.91
CA SER A 132 -20.58 13.31 8.94
C SER A 132 -19.63 12.13 8.86
N VAL A 133 -20.12 10.92 8.56
CA VAL A 133 -19.23 9.79 8.29
C VAL A 133 -18.40 10.02 7.03
N THR A 134 -18.98 10.63 5.99
CA THR A 134 -18.25 10.97 4.76
C THR A 134 -17.09 11.92 5.09
N PHE A 135 -17.34 12.97 5.89
CA PHE A 135 -16.29 13.87 6.35
C PHE A 135 -15.26 13.20 7.26
N GLY A 136 -15.69 12.39 8.23
CA GLY A 136 -14.78 11.64 9.10
C GLY A 136 -13.85 10.73 8.30
N VAL A 137 -14.40 10.01 7.34
CA VAL A 137 -13.62 9.16 6.41
C VAL A 137 -12.68 10.00 5.56
N MET A 138 -13.10 11.15 5.01
CA MET A 138 -12.22 12.05 4.26
C MET A 138 -11.06 12.54 5.13
N VAL A 139 -11.30 12.93 6.38
CA VAL A 139 -10.25 13.33 7.32
C VAL A 139 -9.28 12.19 7.58
N MET A 140 -9.77 10.98 7.83
CA MET A 140 -8.92 9.82 8.13
C MET A 140 -8.14 9.30 6.93
N SER A 141 -8.69 9.43 5.71
CA SER A 141 -8.11 8.86 4.50
C SER A 141 -7.32 9.86 3.63
N LEU A 142 -7.62 11.16 3.76
CA LEU A 142 -7.02 12.22 2.96
C LEU A 142 -6.11 13.15 3.76
N ALA A 143 -6.25 13.30 5.07
CA ALA A 143 -5.40 14.21 5.84
C ALA A 143 -4.18 13.49 6.47
N PRO A 144 -2.95 13.99 6.26
CA PRO A 144 -1.77 13.50 6.96
C PRO A 144 -1.91 13.70 8.46
N SER A 145 -1.29 12.82 9.23
CA SER A 145 -1.42 12.80 10.69
C SER A 145 -0.76 13.99 11.38
N GLY A 146 -0.99 14.07 12.69
CA GLY A 146 -0.58 15.20 13.51
C GLY A 146 -1.48 16.42 13.30
N ARG A 147 -0.87 17.61 13.22
CA ARG A 147 -1.60 18.89 13.22
C ARG A 147 -2.55 19.03 12.03
N GLN A 148 -2.20 18.51 10.86
CA GLN A 148 -3.02 18.64 9.65
C GLN A 148 -4.34 17.88 9.79
N ARG A 149 -4.31 16.62 10.23
CA ARG A 149 -5.53 15.84 10.50
C ARG A 149 -6.38 16.46 11.60
N TRP A 150 -5.74 16.99 12.66
CA TRP A 150 -6.49 17.65 13.73
C TRP A 150 -7.25 18.88 13.20
N ILE A 151 -6.58 19.76 12.45
CA ILE A 151 -7.24 20.92 11.84
C ILE A 151 -8.35 20.48 10.89
N ALA A 152 -8.07 19.51 10.01
CA ALA A 152 -9.07 18.99 9.07
C ALA A 152 -10.29 18.40 9.80
N GLY A 153 -10.07 17.67 10.89
CA GLY A 153 -11.13 17.11 11.73
C GLY A 153 -11.99 18.19 12.38
N VAL A 154 -11.37 19.20 12.99
CA VAL A 154 -12.08 20.33 13.61
C VAL A 154 -12.86 21.12 12.56
N SER A 155 -12.23 21.45 11.43
CA SER A 155 -12.89 22.17 10.34
C SER A 155 -14.08 21.39 9.76
N ALA A 156 -13.93 20.08 9.56
CA ALA A 156 -14.98 19.23 9.03
C ALA A 156 -16.15 19.06 10.03
N ALA A 157 -15.85 18.91 11.32
CA ALA A 157 -16.86 18.86 12.37
C ALA A 157 -17.61 20.19 12.49
N ALA A 158 -16.89 21.32 12.50
CA ALA A 158 -17.49 22.65 12.53
C ALA A 158 -18.39 22.89 11.32
N PHE A 159 -17.96 22.50 10.11
CA PHE A 159 -18.78 22.61 8.92
C PHE A 159 -20.04 21.73 8.99
N ALA A 160 -19.93 20.49 9.46
CA ALA A 160 -21.09 19.61 9.66
C ALA A 160 -22.10 20.22 10.65
N ILE A 161 -21.62 20.84 11.73
CA ILE A 161 -22.47 21.56 12.70
C ILE A 161 -23.16 22.74 12.02
N VAL A 162 -22.45 23.55 11.22
CA VAL A 162 -23.06 24.65 10.46
C VAL A 162 -24.17 24.15 9.54
N VAL A 163 -23.99 23.00 8.88
CA VAL A 163 -25.05 22.36 8.06
C VAL A 163 -26.24 21.91 8.92
N VAL A 164 -26.03 21.42 10.14
CA VAL A 164 -27.11 21.11 11.09
C VAL A 164 -27.90 22.37 11.44
N LEU A 165 -27.24 23.47 11.77
CA LEU A 165 -27.90 24.74 12.10
C LEU A 165 -28.70 25.28 10.91
N ALA A 166 -28.13 25.24 9.70
CA ALA A 166 -28.84 25.60 8.47
C ALA A 166 -30.11 24.77 8.27
N ARG A 167 -30.05 23.46 8.53
CA ARG A 167 -31.23 22.58 8.45
C ARG A 167 -32.25 22.83 9.55
N ALA A 168 -31.83 23.32 10.72
CA ALA A 168 -32.73 23.76 11.76
C ALA A 168 -33.48 25.05 11.36
N VAL A 169 -32.76 26.03 10.78
CA VAL A 169 -33.37 27.24 10.20
C VAL A 169 -34.44 26.86 9.17
N LEU A 170 -34.16 25.91 8.28
CA LEU A 170 -35.12 25.46 7.26
C LEU A 170 -36.28 24.61 7.79
N GLY A 171 -36.25 24.20 9.07
CA GLY A 171 -37.21 23.27 9.66
C GLY A 171 -37.04 21.82 9.17
N THR A 172 -35.92 21.49 8.53
CA THR A 172 -35.67 20.18 7.91
C THR A 172 -35.17 19.15 8.92
N THR A 173 -34.55 19.56 10.02
CA THR A 173 -33.94 18.64 11.00
C THR A 173 -33.91 19.26 12.41
N TYR A 174 -34.26 18.48 13.43
CA TYR A 174 -34.11 18.90 14.82
C TYR A 174 -32.63 19.08 15.18
N PRO A 175 -32.22 20.20 15.83
CA PRO A 175 -30.82 20.47 16.14
C PRO A 175 -30.13 19.33 16.90
N LEU A 176 -30.77 18.79 17.94
CA LEU A 176 -30.16 17.71 18.74
C LEU A 176 -29.95 16.43 17.93
N ALA A 177 -30.95 16.03 17.13
CA ALA A 177 -30.83 14.88 16.25
C ALA A 177 -29.69 15.06 15.24
N GLY A 178 -29.53 16.27 14.70
CA GLY A 178 -28.41 16.62 13.82
C GLY A 178 -27.06 16.57 14.53
N LEU A 179 -26.91 17.25 15.68
CA LEU A 179 -25.66 17.29 16.44
C LEU A 179 -25.21 15.89 16.91
N TYR A 180 -26.14 15.08 17.38
CA TYR A 180 -25.87 13.68 17.73
C TYR A 180 -25.37 12.89 16.50
N SER A 181 -25.99 13.09 15.34
CA SER A 181 -25.59 12.42 14.10
C SER A 181 -24.18 12.81 13.64
N VAL A 182 -23.73 14.04 13.94
CA VAL A 182 -22.35 14.46 13.71
C VAL A 182 -21.40 13.61 14.56
N LEU A 183 -21.66 13.53 15.86
CA LEU A 183 -20.84 12.76 16.79
C LEU A 183 -20.77 11.27 16.40
N LEU A 184 -21.91 10.67 16.08
CA LEU A 184 -22.00 9.27 15.64
C LEU A 184 -21.17 9.03 14.37
N GLY A 185 -21.33 9.88 13.34
CA GLY A 185 -20.63 9.72 12.06
C GLY A 185 -19.11 9.78 12.18
N PHE A 186 -18.59 10.73 12.97
CA PHE A 186 -17.14 10.84 13.22
C PHE A 186 -16.62 9.69 14.10
N ALA A 187 -17.37 9.27 15.13
CA ALA A 187 -16.96 8.16 16.00
C ALA A 187 -16.81 6.84 15.21
N VAL A 188 -17.77 6.52 14.33
CA VAL A 188 -17.68 5.33 13.47
C VAL A 188 -16.48 5.41 12.53
N ALA A 189 -16.23 6.56 11.89
CA ALA A 189 -15.08 6.73 11.02
C ALA A 189 -13.75 6.50 11.76
N VAL A 190 -13.58 7.07 12.96
CA VAL A 190 -12.36 6.91 13.77
C VAL A 190 -12.16 5.45 14.19
N VAL A 191 -13.21 4.76 14.65
CA VAL A 191 -13.15 3.34 15.04
C VAL A 191 -12.81 2.46 13.84
N ALA A 192 -13.48 2.65 12.71
CA ALA A 192 -13.28 1.86 11.50
C ALA A 192 -11.83 2.00 10.98
N PHE A 193 -11.30 3.22 10.92
CA PHE A 193 -9.93 3.46 10.46
C PHE A 193 -8.88 2.97 11.47
N GLY A 194 -9.08 3.15 12.77
CA GLY A 194 -8.14 2.60 13.75
C GLY A 194 -8.13 1.06 13.79
N TRP A 195 -9.24 0.41 13.39
CA TRP A 195 -9.34 -1.04 13.32
C TRP A 195 -8.76 -1.61 12.02
N LEU A 196 -9.21 -1.09 10.88
CA LEU A 196 -8.98 -1.70 9.57
C LEU A 196 -7.87 -1.02 8.76
N ALA A 197 -7.53 0.24 9.04
CA ALA A 197 -6.46 0.98 8.36
C ALA A 197 -5.62 1.80 9.35
N PRO A 198 -4.96 1.15 10.33
CA PRO A 198 -4.17 1.85 11.33
C PRO A 198 -3.03 2.62 10.67
N GLU A 199 -2.79 3.83 11.14
CA GLU A 199 -1.84 4.76 10.52
C GLU A 199 -0.42 4.20 10.43
N ALA A 200 0.03 3.49 11.47
CA ALA A 200 1.35 2.84 11.49
C ALA A 200 1.56 1.91 10.28
N SER A 201 0.50 1.23 9.83
CA SER A 201 0.56 0.31 8.69
C SER A 201 0.12 0.94 7.36
N PHE A 202 -0.61 2.07 7.40
CA PHE A 202 -1.24 2.73 6.25
C PHE A 202 -1.19 4.27 6.36
N PRO A 203 0.02 4.87 6.33
CA PRO A 203 0.18 6.30 6.50
C PRO A 203 -0.37 7.09 5.31
N VAL A 204 -0.85 8.30 5.60
CA VAL A 204 -1.30 9.27 4.59
C VAL A 204 -0.20 10.32 4.43
N SER A 205 0.55 10.26 3.33
CA SER A 205 1.56 11.26 2.97
C SER A 205 1.37 11.75 1.52
N TYR A 206 1.73 13.01 1.27
CA TYR A 206 1.70 13.64 -0.06
C TYR A 206 3.05 14.27 -0.43
N ARG A 207 4.11 13.95 0.33
CA ARG A 207 5.45 14.43 0.00
C ARG A 207 5.84 13.80 -1.33
N ARG A 208 6.02 14.61 -2.36
CA ARG A 208 6.71 14.20 -3.60
C ARG A 208 8.19 14.09 -3.24
N GLY A 209 8.69 12.88 -3.08
CA GLY A 209 10.11 12.60 -2.84
C GLY A 209 10.35 11.11 -2.76
N GLY A 210 11.02 10.57 -3.78
CA GLY A 210 11.44 9.17 -3.89
C GLY A 210 10.35 8.26 -4.45
N THR A 211 10.66 7.55 -5.53
CA THR A 211 9.94 6.34 -5.95
C THR A 211 9.67 5.46 -4.71
N GLY A 212 8.42 5.02 -4.52
CA GLY A 212 7.92 4.36 -3.31
C GLY A 212 8.52 2.99 -2.95
N ALA A 213 9.73 2.68 -3.43
CA ALA A 213 10.52 1.49 -3.14
C ALA A 213 11.77 1.77 -2.26
N HIS A 214 12.09 3.04 -2.02
CA HIS A 214 13.30 3.42 -1.29
C HIS A 214 12.92 4.03 0.06
N LEU A 215 13.28 3.31 1.14
CA LEU A 215 13.07 3.73 2.50
C LEU A 215 14.07 4.81 2.89
N ASP A 216 13.59 5.91 3.49
CA ASP A 216 14.45 6.98 3.99
C ASP A 216 15.36 6.45 5.11
N LEU A 217 16.67 6.55 4.94
CA LEU A 217 17.69 6.11 5.91
C LEU A 217 17.88 7.18 6.99
N ALA A 218 16.80 7.47 7.74
CA ALA A 218 16.90 8.29 8.93
C ALA A 218 17.69 7.57 10.04
N GLY A 219 18.36 8.33 10.92
CA GLY A 219 19.32 7.79 11.90
C GLY A 219 18.83 6.59 12.72
N SER A 220 17.55 6.53 13.09
CA SER A 220 16.99 5.39 13.83
C SER A 220 17.03 4.07 13.05
N ARG A 221 16.85 4.10 11.72
CA ARG A 221 16.90 2.90 10.89
C ARG A 221 18.33 2.44 10.68
N THR A 222 19.27 3.36 10.50
CA THR A 222 20.69 3.04 10.42
C THR A 222 21.18 2.38 11.71
N THR A 223 20.78 2.89 12.87
CA THR A 223 21.06 2.25 14.16
C THR A 223 20.47 0.84 14.23
N ALA A 224 19.20 0.67 13.84
CA ALA A 224 18.57 -0.66 13.83
C ALA A 224 19.29 -1.67 12.92
N VAL A 225 19.79 -1.23 11.76
CA VAL A 225 20.59 -2.08 10.86
C VAL A 225 21.91 -2.48 11.53
N ILE A 226 22.64 -1.53 12.10
CA ILE A 226 23.92 -1.79 12.78
C ILE A 226 23.74 -2.77 13.94
N ASP A 227 22.75 -2.51 14.81
CA ASP A 227 22.45 -3.36 15.96
C ASP A 227 22.03 -4.76 15.51
N ALA A 228 21.14 -4.87 14.53
CA ALA A 228 20.69 -6.17 14.03
C ALA A 228 21.81 -6.99 13.36
N MET A 229 22.69 -6.35 12.59
CA MET A 229 23.85 -7.01 11.97
C MET A 229 24.82 -7.58 13.02
N ARG A 230 25.07 -6.82 14.10
CA ARG A 230 25.87 -7.29 15.24
C ARG A 230 25.17 -8.41 15.99
N ASP A 231 23.94 -8.18 16.44
CA ASP A 231 23.26 -9.07 17.40
C ASP A 231 22.82 -10.40 16.76
N GLN A 232 22.46 -10.39 15.47
CA GLN A 232 21.88 -11.56 14.80
C GLN A 232 22.87 -12.30 13.89
N LEU A 233 23.84 -11.60 13.28
CA LEU A 233 24.84 -12.22 12.39
C LEU A 233 26.28 -12.14 12.92
N GLY A 234 26.54 -11.41 14.01
CA GLY A 234 27.90 -11.21 14.52
C GLY A 234 28.78 -10.38 13.58
N ILE A 235 28.19 -9.57 12.69
CA ILE A 235 28.92 -8.74 11.73
C ILE A 235 28.92 -7.30 12.23
N GLU A 236 30.10 -6.83 12.63
CA GLU A 236 30.31 -5.44 13.06
C GLU A 236 30.30 -4.49 11.84
N VAL A 237 29.31 -3.59 11.80
CA VAL A 237 29.13 -2.58 10.74
C VAL A 237 29.35 -1.19 11.33
N THR A 238 30.23 -0.40 10.70
CA THR A 238 30.59 0.95 11.15
C THR A 238 29.82 2.06 10.41
N ALA A 239 29.38 1.79 9.18
CA ALA A 239 28.66 2.75 8.35
C ALA A 239 27.68 2.04 7.39
N VAL A 240 26.57 2.72 7.10
CA VAL A 240 25.52 2.26 6.18
C VAL A 240 25.16 3.41 5.25
N ARG A 241 25.12 3.16 3.94
CA ARG A 241 24.70 4.13 2.92
C ARG A 241 23.77 3.48 1.88
N SER A 242 22.92 4.27 1.23
CA SER A 242 22.19 3.78 0.05
C SER A 242 23.17 3.53 -1.10
N PHE A 243 22.87 2.53 -1.93
CA PHE A 243 23.74 2.12 -3.03
C PHE A 243 22.93 1.65 -4.23
N GLY A 244 23.22 2.16 -5.44
CA GLY A 244 22.61 1.65 -6.67
C GLY A 244 21.09 1.82 -6.75
N GLU A 245 20.61 3.07 -6.66
CA GLU A 245 19.16 3.41 -6.69
C GLU A 245 18.49 3.21 -8.07
N GLU A 246 19.25 2.82 -9.09
CA GLU A 246 18.75 2.54 -10.44
C GLU A 246 18.33 1.06 -10.57
N GLY A 247 17.02 0.81 -10.68
CA GLY A 247 16.48 -0.49 -11.09
C GLY A 247 15.93 -1.41 -9.99
N SER A 248 16.08 -1.09 -8.70
CA SER A 248 15.55 -1.92 -7.60
C SER A 248 14.12 -1.51 -7.20
N GLY A 249 13.12 -1.98 -7.95
CA GLY A 249 11.70 -1.64 -7.67
C GLY A 249 11.10 -2.33 -6.44
N GLY A 250 11.76 -3.35 -5.88
CA GLY A 250 11.22 -4.23 -4.82
C GLY A 250 11.98 -4.23 -3.50
N SER A 251 13.07 -3.48 -3.37
CA SER A 251 13.91 -3.44 -2.17
C SER A 251 14.68 -2.14 -2.05
N THR A 252 15.18 -1.83 -0.86
CA THR A 252 16.13 -0.73 -0.66
C THR A 252 17.56 -1.30 -0.56
N PRO A 253 18.40 -1.14 -1.59
CA PRO A 253 19.78 -1.59 -1.59
C PRO A 253 20.68 -0.71 -0.72
N LEU A 254 21.56 -1.34 0.03
CA LEU A 254 22.48 -0.74 0.98
C LEU A 254 23.90 -1.22 0.75
N LEU A 255 24.84 -0.33 1.02
CA LEU A 255 26.24 -0.66 1.17
C LEU A 255 26.65 -0.42 2.62
N MET A 256 27.13 -1.48 3.26
CA MET A 256 27.55 -1.51 4.66
C MET A 256 29.06 -1.70 4.74
N ILE A 257 29.72 -0.94 5.62
CA ILE A 257 31.18 -1.00 5.81
C ILE A 257 31.46 -1.78 7.09
N ARG A 258 32.26 -2.85 7.01
CA ARG A 258 32.61 -3.68 8.17
C ARG A 258 33.70 -3.06 9.03
N GLU A 259 33.70 -3.38 10.31
CA GLU A 259 34.86 -3.13 11.19
C GLU A 259 36.05 -3.99 10.72
N GLY A 260 37.22 -3.36 10.53
CA GLY A 260 38.40 -4.02 9.96
C GLY A 260 38.53 -3.94 8.44
N GLY A 261 37.56 -3.31 7.75
CA GLY A 261 37.58 -3.12 6.30
C GLY A 261 36.74 -4.16 5.53
N GLY A 262 36.41 -3.82 4.28
CA GLY A 262 35.53 -4.61 3.43
C GLY A 262 34.07 -4.14 3.47
N HIS A 263 33.33 -4.57 2.45
CA HIS A 263 31.96 -4.15 2.20
C HIS A 263 30.98 -5.32 2.24
N VAL A 264 29.75 -5.04 2.67
CA VAL A 264 28.62 -5.97 2.65
C VAL A 264 27.46 -5.30 1.92
N PHE A 265 26.85 -6.04 1.02
CA PHE A 265 25.64 -5.61 0.35
C PHE A 265 24.42 -5.96 1.21
N GLY A 266 23.50 -5.02 1.36
CA GLY A 266 22.28 -5.21 2.11
C GLY A 266 21.06 -4.96 1.26
N LYS A 267 20.08 -5.88 1.28
CA LYS A 267 18.79 -5.69 0.60
C LYS A 267 17.67 -5.62 1.63
N ILE A 268 17.12 -4.42 1.88
CA ILE A 268 15.97 -4.27 2.79
C ILE A 268 14.67 -4.56 2.03
N LEU A 269 13.90 -5.51 2.56
CA LEU A 269 12.53 -5.77 2.14
C LEU A 269 11.57 -5.37 3.26
N ALA A 270 10.62 -4.51 2.91
CA ALA A 270 9.54 -4.09 3.78
C ALA A 270 8.19 -4.56 3.25
N ASN A 271 7.19 -4.67 4.15
CA ASN A 271 5.83 -5.08 3.80
C ASN A 271 5.17 -4.13 2.77
N SER A 272 5.62 -2.88 2.67
CA SER A 272 5.25 -1.94 1.60
C SER A 272 5.67 -2.44 0.21
N HIS A 273 6.86 -3.05 0.07
CA HIS A 273 7.39 -3.52 -1.21
C HIS A 273 6.65 -4.77 -1.72
N VAL A 274 6.37 -5.74 -0.84
CA VAL A 274 5.59 -6.95 -1.18
C VAL A 274 4.17 -6.59 -1.63
N ARG A 275 3.59 -5.52 -1.07
CA ARG A 275 2.26 -5.04 -1.47
C ARG A 275 2.26 -4.35 -2.85
N SER A 276 3.31 -3.60 -3.16
CA SER A 276 3.47 -2.95 -4.48
C SER A 276 3.57 -4.00 -5.59
N ASP A 277 4.38 -5.03 -5.36
CA ASP A 277 4.59 -6.13 -6.29
C ASP A 277 3.31 -6.97 -6.51
N ARG A 278 2.52 -7.20 -5.45
CA ARG A 278 1.21 -7.88 -5.55
C ARG A 278 0.21 -7.10 -6.41
N TRP A 279 0.24 -5.76 -6.37
CA TRP A 279 -0.62 -4.92 -7.21
C TRP A 279 -0.17 -4.88 -8.67
N TYR A 280 1.13 -4.78 -8.91
CA TYR A 280 1.70 -4.88 -10.26
C TYR A 280 1.28 -6.19 -10.93
N ARG A 281 1.35 -7.31 -10.21
CA ARG A 281 0.92 -8.63 -10.69
C ARG A 281 -0.58 -8.71 -10.94
N ILE A 282 -1.44 -8.23 -10.02
CA ILE A 282 -2.90 -8.20 -10.24
C ILE A 282 -3.26 -7.43 -11.51
N VAL A 283 -2.66 -6.26 -11.73
CA VAL A 283 -2.89 -5.46 -12.94
C VAL A 283 -2.39 -6.20 -14.19
N ARG A 284 -1.20 -6.83 -14.12
CA ARG A 284 -0.64 -7.63 -15.21
C ARG A 284 -1.51 -8.85 -15.56
N THR A 285 -1.96 -9.63 -14.57
CA THR A 285 -2.84 -10.79 -14.79
C THR A 285 -4.18 -10.36 -15.42
N ILE A 286 -4.72 -9.19 -15.09
CA ILE A 286 -5.93 -8.63 -15.72
C ILE A 286 -5.67 -8.23 -17.18
N MET A 287 -4.51 -7.63 -17.47
CA MET A 287 -4.17 -7.12 -18.80
C MET A 287 -3.71 -8.21 -19.77
N TYR A 288 -3.02 -9.24 -19.28
CA TYR A 288 -2.32 -10.22 -20.12
C TYR A 288 -2.72 -11.69 -19.85
N GLY A 289 -3.64 -11.96 -18.92
CA GLY A 289 -4.01 -13.31 -18.50
C GLY A 289 -2.97 -13.97 -17.57
N ARG A 290 -3.23 -15.22 -17.15
CA ARG A 290 -2.29 -16.01 -16.34
C ARG A 290 -1.19 -16.58 -17.25
N LEU A 291 -0.08 -15.87 -17.38
CA LEU A 291 1.17 -16.44 -17.88
C LEU A 291 1.78 -17.22 -16.70
N GLU A 292 1.52 -18.53 -16.59
CA GLU A 292 2.01 -19.44 -15.51
C GLU A 292 2.59 -18.69 -14.30
N ASP A 293 1.69 -18.03 -13.56
CA ASP A 293 2.08 -17.01 -12.57
C ASP A 293 2.59 -17.68 -11.28
N GLU A 294 3.63 -17.04 -10.74
CA GLU A 294 4.35 -17.34 -9.49
C GLU A 294 3.43 -17.69 -8.31
N THR A 295 3.81 -18.71 -7.55
CA THR A 295 3.26 -18.89 -6.21
C THR A 295 3.59 -17.66 -5.37
N SER A 296 2.59 -16.83 -5.05
CA SER A 296 2.81 -15.62 -4.27
C SER A 296 3.32 -15.94 -2.87
N PHE A 297 4.42 -15.32 -2.45
CA PHE A 297 4.85 -15.40 -1.05
C PHE A 297 3.85 -14.67 -0.15
N SER A 298 3.37 -15.36 0.89
CA SER A 298 2.34 -14.83 1.79
C SER A 298 2.86 -13.78 2.78
N SER A 299 4.18 -13.60 2.90
CA SER A 299 4.83 -12.67 3.82
C SER A 299 6.23 -12.26 3.35
N VAL A 300 6.69 -11.09 3.80
CA VAL A 300 8.07 -10.60 3.57
C VAL A 300 9.10 -11.61 4.08
N ARG A 301 8.86 -12.20 5.27
CA ARG A 301 9.71 -13.23 5.85
C ARG A 301 9.90 -14.42 4.91
N LYS A 302 8.84 -14.89 4.25
CA LYS A 302 8.95 -16.01 3.29
C LYS A 302 9.71 -15.63 2.04
N LEU A 303 9.48 -14.42 1.51
CA LEU A 303 10.19 -13.94 0.33
C LEU A 303 11.69 -13.83 0.59
N ILE A 304 12.09 -13.19 1.68
CA ILE A 304 13.51 -13.02 1.99
C ILE A 304 14.18 -14.35 2.38
N ALA A 305 13.47 -15.24 3.09
CA ALA A 305 13.93 -16.59 3.37
C ALA A 305 14.12 -17.43 2.09
N TYR A 306 13.25 -17.23 1.10
CA TYR A 306 13.39 -17.89 -0.18
C TYR A 306 14.61 -17.38 -0.96
N GLU A 307 14.85 -16.06 -0.96
CA GLU A 307 16.02 -15.48 -1.61
C GLU A 307 17.34 -15.94 -0.95
N ASP A 308 17.41 -15.96 0.40
CA ASP A 308 18.56 -16.53 1.13
C ASP A 308 18.78 -18.01 0.78
N TYR A 309 17.70 -18.81 0.75
CA TYR A 309 17.77 -20.21 0.37
C TYR A 309 18.24 -20.39 -1.09
N ALA A 310 17.73 -19.58 -2.02
CA ALA A 310 18.11 -19.64 -3.43
C ALA A 310 19.59 -19.31 -3.64
N LEU A 311 20.13 -18.32 -2.92
CA LEU A 311 21.57 -18.00 -2.95
C LEU A 311 22.40 -19.17 -2.45
N ARG A 312 22.05 -19.74 -1.28
CA ARG A 312 22.77 -20.88 -0.70
C ARG A 312 22.71 -22.10 -1.60
N LEU A 313 21.55 -22.39 -2.20
CA LEU A 313 21.38 -23.49 -3.14
C LEU A 313 22.31 -23.34 -4.36
N LEU A 314 22.34 -22.15 -4.95
CA LEU A 314 23.19 -21.87 -6.10
C LEU A 314 24.68 -21.90 -5.73
N GLU A 315 25.05 -21.39 -4.55
CA GLU A 315 26.41 -21.45 -4.05
C GLU A 315 26.87 -22.91 -3.80
N ASP A 316 26.02 -23.73 -3.15
CA ASP A 316 26.27 -25.15 -2.89
C ASP A 316 26.45 -25.95 -4.20
N ASP A 317 25.71 -25.59 -5.26
CA ASP A 317 25.83 -26.17 -6.59
C ASP A 317 26.99 -25.56 -7.41
N GLY A 318 27.79 -24.68 -6.81
CA GLY A 318 29.00 -24.09 -7.40
C GLY A 318 28.72 -23.04 -8.48
N PHE A 319 27.58 -22.36 -8.42
CA PHE A 319 27.32 -21.18 -9.25
C PHE A 319 28.04 -19.96 -8.67
N ARG A 320 28.43 -19.05 -9.57
CA ARG A 320 28.99 -17.76 -9.21
C ARG A 320 27.86 -16.79 -8.85
N VAL A 321 27.46 -16.84 -7.57
CA VAL A 321 26.49 -15.92 -6.93
C VAL A 321 27.10 -15.24 -5.71
N ALA A 322 26.45 -14.21 -5.16
CA ALA A 322 26.90 -13.57 -3.93
C ALA A 322 26.75 -14.52 -2.74
N HIS A 323 27.81 -14.69 -1.95
CA HIS A 323 27.70 -15.44 -0.69
C HIS A 323 26.65 -14.79 0.22
N SER A 324 25.72 -15.60 0.76
CA SER A 324 24.72 -15.10 1.72
C SER A 324 25.22 -15.17 3.16
N TYR A 325 25.40 -14.01 3.79
CA TYR A 325 25.68 -13.92 5.23
C TYR A 325 24.44 -14.24 6.08
N GLY A 326 23.24 -14.15 5.50
CA GLY A 326 21.99 -14.48 6.15
C GLY A 326 21.04 -13.29 6.27
N ILE A 327 19.96 -13.51 7.03
CA ILE A 327 18.85 -12.56 7.18
C ILE A 327 18.86 -11.98 8.58
N VAL A 328 18.63 -10.68 8.68
CA VAL A 328 18.33 -10.01 9.95
C VAL A 328 16.93 -9.41 9.96
N GLU A 329 16.28 -9.50 11.11
CA GLU A 329 14.98 -8.89 11.37
C GLU A 329 15.18 -7.49 11.97
N LEU A 330 14.75 -6.44 11.25
CA LEU A 330 14.86 -5.05 11.70
C LEU A 330 13.64 -4.64 12.51
N THR A 331 12.44 -4.95 12.00
CA THR A 331 11.16 -4.74 12.68
C THR A 331 10.36 -6.03 12.64
N PRO A 332 9.91 -6.54 13.82
CA PRO A 332 9.21 -7.81 13.89
C PRO A 332 8.05 -7.95 12.89
N ASN A 333 8.16 -8.91 11.97
CA ASN A 333 7.18 -9.21 10.92
C ASN A 333 6.87 -8.08 9.91
N GLU A 334 7.73 -7.05 9.82
CA GLU A 334 7.50 -5.89 8.96
C GLU A 334 8.68 -5.55 8.04
N GLU A 335 9.92 -5.57 8.56
CA GLU A 335 11.13 -5.19 7.83
C GLU A 335 12.24 -6.22 8.07
N TYR A 336 12.82 -6.73 6.98
CA TYR A 336 13.93 -7.68 6.99
C TYR A 336 15.04 -7.18 6.07
N LEU A 337 16.27 -7.55 6.38
CA LEU A 337 17.46 -7.27 5.58
C LEU A 337 18.16 -8.59 5.25
N LEU A 338 18.47 -8.79 3.98
CA LEU A 338 19.34 -9.88 3.51
C LEU A 338 20.74 -9.29 3.34
N ALA A 339 21.72 -9.87 4.05
CA ALA A 339 23.12 -9.48 3.98
C ALA A 339 23.87 -10.43 3.04
N GLN A 340 24.54 -9.87 2.04
CA GLN A 340 25.21 -10.59 0.97
C GLN A 340 26.62 -10.05 0.75
N GLU A 341 27.47 -10.85 0.12
CA GLU A 341 28.74 -10.40 -0.42
C GLU A 341 28.56 -9.18 -1.34
N PHE A 342 29.47 -8.23 -1.21
CA PHE A 342 29.57 -7.10 -2.11
C PHE A 342 30.69 -7.36 -3.12
N PHE A 343 30.36 -7.36 -4.41
CA PHE A 343 31.37 -7.50 -5.47
C PHE A 343 32.09 -6.17 -5.70
N GLU A 344 33.37 -6.12 -5.31
CA GLU A 344 34.24 -5.00 -5.61
C GLU A 344 34.55 -4.94 -7.11
N ASN A 345 34.71 -3.72 -7.64
CA ASN A 345 35.06 -3.48 -9.05
C ASN A 345 34.12 -4.15 -10.08
N ALA A 346 32.88 -4.45 -9.68
CA ALA A 346 31.88 -5.04 -10.55
C ALA A 346 31.27 -4.00 -11.50
N GLN A 347 31.02 -4.41 -12.73
CA GLN A 347 30.23 -3.63 -13.69
C GLN A 347 28.98 -4.40 -14.09
N THR A 348 27.83 -3.71 -14.16
CA THR A 348 26.63 -4.32 -14.74
C THR A 348 26.92 -4.68 -16.19
N LEU A 349 26.36 -5.79 -16.67
CA LEU A 349 26.57 -6.25 -18.04
C LEU A 349 26.10 -5.21 -19.07
N GLY A 350 25.25 -4.25 -18.70
CA GLY A 350 24.86 -3.12 -19.54
C GLY A 350 25.97 -2.09 -19.82
N HIS A 351 27.04 -2.07 -19.01
CA HIS A 351 28.20 -1.19 -19.18
C HIS A 351 29.51 -1.93 -19.42
N ALA A 352 29.64 -3.17 -18.91
CA ALA A 352 30.84 -3.98 -19.02
C ALA A 352 31.23 -4.30 -20.47
N GLU A 353 32.52 -4.60 -20.70
CA GLU A 353 32.99 -5.22 -21.94
C GLU A 353 32.58 -6.70 -21.96
N VAL A 354 31.98 -7.15 -23.06
CA VAL A 354 31.51 -8.53 -23.23
C VAL A 354 32.45 -9.27 -24.18
N THR A 355 33.38 -10.01 -23.59
CA THR A 355 34.39 -10.85 -24.28
C THR A 355 33.80 -12.20 -24.72
N ASP A 356 34.56 -12.99 -25.47
CA ASP A 356 34.17 -14.38 -25.80
C ASP A 356 33.92 -15.19 -24.54
N ASP A 357 34.79 -15.05 -23.54
CA ASP A 357 34.71 -15.78 -22.28
C ASP A 357 33.42 -15.44 -21.52
N VAL A 358 33.01 -14.16 -21.48
CA VAL A 358 31.75 -13.75 -20.82
C VAL A 358 30.53 -14.32 -21.55
N VAL A 359 30.56 -14.39 -22.89
CA VAL A 359 29.46 -14.99 -23.67
C VAL A 359 29.39 -16.50 -23.40
N ASP A 360 30.53 -17.18 -23.40
CA ASP A 360 30.62 -18.61 -23.11
C ASP A 360 30.15 -18.93 -21.69
N GLU A 361 30.61 -18.17 -20.69
CA GLU A 361 30.16 -18.28 -19.30
C GLU A 361 28.64 -18.04 -19.16
N GLY A 362 28.06 -17.13 -19.95
CA GLY A 362 26.62 -16.91 -20.01
C GLY A 362 25.86 -18.14 -20.52
N MET A 363 26.33 -18.78 -21.59
CA MET A 363 25.70 -19.99 -22.13
C MET A 363 25.87 -21.17 -21.16
N GLN A 364 27.07 -21.33 -20.58
CA GLN A 364 27.34 -22.32 -19.54
C GLN A 364 26.42 -22.15 -18.33
N LEU A 365 26.19 -20.91 -17.89
CA LEU A 365 25.32 -20.61 -16.74
C LEU A 365 23.89 -21.10 -17.00
N VAL A 366 23.31 -20.79 -18.16
CA VAL A 366 21.96 -21.26 -18.51
C VAL A 366 21.91 -22.79 -18.60
N ARG A 367 22.91 -23.42 -19.22
CA ARG A 367 23.00 -24.89 -19.33
C ARG A 367 23.04 -25.55 -17.95
N ARG A 368 23.87 -25.02 -17.05
CA ARG A 368 23.97 -25.51 -15.67
C ARG A 368 22.67 -25.34 -14.91
N LEU A 369 21.97 -24.21 -15.07
CA LEU A 369 20.64 -24.03 -14.49
C LEU A 369 19.67 -25.09 -15.01
N TRP A 370 19.68 -25.39 -16.32
CA TRP A 370 18.83 -26.44 -16.89
C TRP A 370 19.13 -27.81 -16.29
N ASP A 371 20.40 -28.18 -16.20
CA ASP A 371 20.86 -29.47 -15.67
C ASP A 371 20.51 -29.65 -14.19
N ALA A 372 20.59 -28.56 -13.41
CA ALA A 372 20.18 -28.53 -12.01
C ALA A 372 18.64 -28.53 -11.84
N GLY A 373 17.87 -28.38 -12.93
CA GLY A 373 16.43 -28.24 -12.88
C GLY A 373 15.99 -26.92 -12.25
N LEU A 374 16.66 -25.83 -12.62
CA LEU A 374 16.45 -24.47 -12.15
C LEU A 374 16.14 -23.52 -13.32
N ALA A 375 15.44 -22.42 -13.02
CA ALA A 375 15.30 -21.26 -13.91
C ALA A 375 15.41 -19.98 -13.08
N HIS A 376 16.20 -19.02 -13.54
CA HIS A 376 16.39 -17.71 -12.91
C HIS A 376 15.18 -16.80 -13.09
N ARG A 377 14.54 -16.84 -14.27
CA ARG A 377 13.31 -16.13 -14.65
C ARG A 377 13.37 -14.61 -14.80
N ASP A 378 14.45 -13.98 -14.37
CA ASP A 378 14.67 -12.54 -14.53
C ASP A 378 16.07 -12.25 -15.08
N ILE A 379 16.48 -13.00 -16.12
CA ILE A 379 17.75 -12.74 -16.82
C ILE A 379 17.64 -11.40 -17.57
N LYS A 380 18.42 -10.41 -17.11
CA LYS A 380 18.50 -9.06 -17.68
C LYS A 380 19.86 -8.43 -17.38
N PRO A 381 20.29 -7.37 -18.10
CA PRO A 381 21.62 -6.80 -17.92
C PRO A 381 21.93 -6.28 -16.50
N ALA A 382 20.90 -5.89 -15.75
CA ALA A 382 21.04 -5.41 -14.38
C ALA A 382 21.28 -6.53 -13.34
N ASN A 383 20.92 -7.78 -13.67
CA ASN A 383 21.09 -8.95 -12.79
C ASN A 383 22.35 -9.76 -13.13
N LEU A 384 23.16 -9.26 -14.05
CA LEU A 384 24.41 -9.87 -14.49
C LEU A 384 25.53 -8.86 -14.26
N LEU A 385 26.53 -9.26 -13.48
CA LEU A 385 27.72 -8.46 -13.25
C LEU A 385 28.92 -9.11 -13.95
N VAL A 386 29.86 -8.28 -14.38
CA VAL A 386 31.19 -8.72 -14.78
C VAL A 386 32.17 -8.26 -13.71
N VAL A 387 32.85 -9.21 -13.08
CA VAL A 387 33.84 -9.00 -12.03
C VAL A 387 35.15 -9.60 -12.52
N GLU A 388 36.16 -8.75 -12.71
CA GLU A 388 37.48 -9.18 -13.19
C GLU A 388 37.43 -10.00 -14.50
N GLY A 389 36.48 -9.69 -15.39
CA GLY A 389 36.30 -10.39 -16.67
C GLY A 389 35.40 -11.63 -16.60
N HIS A 390 34.86 -11.96 -15.43
CA HIS A 390 34.02 -13.12 -15.21
C HIS A 390 32.56 -12.74 -14.92
N LEU A 391 31.63 -13.52 -15.45
CA LEU A 391 30.19 -13.36 -15.24
C LEU A 391 29.78 -13.82 -13.84
N GLN A 392 29.01 -12.98 -13.16
CA GLN A 392 28.41 -13.23 -11.86
C GLN A 392 26.91 -12.98 -11.93
N LEU A 393 26.13 -13.88 -11.32
CA LEU A 393 24.68 -13.77 -11.23
C LEU A 393 24.27 -13.12 -9.91
N ILE A 394 23.36 -12.15 -9.98
CA ILE A 394 22.77 -11.49 -8.80
C ILE A 394 21.24 -11.45 -8.90
N ASP A 395 20.58 -11.13 -7.78
CA ASP A 395 19.12 -11.05 -7.64
C ASP A 395 18.36 -12.33 -8.04
N VAL A 396 18.53 -13.36 -7.23
CA VAL A 396 17.92 -14.69 -7.44
C VAL A 396 16.56 -14.82 -6.75
N SER A 397 15.92 -13.70 -6.40
CA SER A 397 14.63 -13.66 -5.72
C SER A 397 13.51 -14.35 -6.51
N GLY A 398 13.65 -14.38 -7.85
CA GLY A 398 12.74 -15.03 -8.78
C GLY A 398 13.08 -16.49 -9.12
N LEU A 399 14.18 -17.06 -8.61
CA LEU A 399 14.62 -18.42 -8.96
C LEU A 399 13.48 -19.43 -8.79
N GLU A 400 13.32 -20.38 -9.71
CA GLU A 400 12.33 -21.44 -9.63
C GLU A 400 13.00 -22.81 -9.68
N ILE A 401 12.60 -23.68 -8.75
CA ILE A 401 13.08 -25.07 -8.65
C ILE A 401 12.08 -25.99 -9.32
N ARG A 402 12.57 -26.87 -10.19
CA ARG A 402 11.76 -27.71 -11.10
C ARG A 402 10.79 -26.87 -11.96
N PRO A 403 11.32 -25.88 -12.70
CA PRO A 403 10.51 -25.05 -13.59
C PRO A 403 9.94 -25.86 -14.75
N SER A 404 8.95 -25.31 -15.45
CA SER A 404 8.52 -25.85 -16.74
C SER A 404 9.63 -25.71 -17.79
N PRO A 405 9.71 -26.59 -18.81
CA PRO A 405 10.67 -26.45 -19.90
C PRO A 405 10.58 -25.09 -20.59
N TRP A 406 9.37 -24.53 -20.68
CA TRP A 406 9.13 -23.19 -21.23
C TRP A 406 9.90 -22.08 -20.46
N ARG A 407 9.93 -22.12 -19.13
CA ARG A 407 10.67 -21.13 -18.31
C ARG A 407 12.18 -21.21 -18.56
N GLN A 408 12.70 -22.42 -18.66
CA GLN A 408 14.08 -22.70 -19.00
C GLN A 408 14.44 -22.15 -20.39
N ALA A 409 13.56 -22.36 -21.38
CA ALA A 409 13.68 -21.82 -22.73
C ALA A 409 13.70 -20.26 -22.76
N VAL A 410 12.86 -19.61 -21.95
CA VAL A 410 12.84 -18.14 -21.85
C VAL A 410 14.16 -17.59 -21.29
N ASP A 411 14.75 -18.23 -20.27
CA ASP A 411 16.05 -17.80 -19.73
C ASP A 411 17.17 -17.89 -20.78
N LEU A 412 17.16 -18.92 -21.63
CA LEU A 412 18.10 -19.04 -22.75
C LEU A 412 17.94 -17.89 -23.75
N ALA A 413 16.71 -17.61 -24.19
CA ALA A 413 16.45 -16.49 -25.11
C ALA A 413 16.90 -15.15 -24.51
N ASN A 414 16.57 -14.90 -23.24
CA ASN A 414 16.96 -13.69 -22.54
C ASN A 414 18.47 -13.55 -22.45
N MET A 415 19.18 -14.62 -22.07
CA MET A 415 20.64 -14.60 -22.00
C MET A 415 21.26 -14.30 -23.38
N MET A 416 20.79 -14.98 -24.43
CA MET A 416 21.28 -14.76 -25.79
C MET A 416 21.05 -13.31 -26.25
N LEU A 417 19.87 -12.76 -26.01
CA LEU A 417 19.55 -11.36 -26.35
C LEU A 417 20.43 -10.37 -25.58
N VAL A 418 20.56 -10.57 -24.27
CA VAL A 418 21.32 -9.69 -23.40
C VAL A 418 22.80 -9.66 -23.79
N MET A 419 23.37 -10.82 -24.13
CA MET A 419 24.75 -10.91 -24.64
C MET A 419 24.88 -10.28 -26.04
N ALA A 420 23.94 -10.55 -26.94
CA ALA A 420 23.99 -10.04 -28.32
C ALA A 420 23.91 -8.51 -28.38
N LEU A 421 23.12 -7.88 -27.50
CA LEU A 421 22.99 -6.42 -27.43
C LEU A 421 24.28 -5.69 -27.04
N ARG A 422 25.24 -6.37 -26.41
CA ARG A 422 26.55 -5.82 -26.04
C ARG A 422 27.71 -6.38 -26.86
N SER A 423 27.43 -7.32 -27.77
CA SER A 423 28.43 -7.98 -28.60
C SER A 423 27.92 -8.14 -30.05
N ASP A 424 27.74 -9.38 -30.52
CA ASP A 424 27.25 -9.71 -31.86
C ASP A 424 26.33 -10.94 -31.81
N ALA A 425 25.21 -10.88 -32.54
CA ALA A 425 24.20 -11.93 -32.51
C ALA A 425 24.69 -13.26 -33.13
N GLU A 426 25.49 -13.20 -34.20
CA GLU A 426 26.00 -14.39 -34.87
C GLU A 426 27.03 -15.11 -33.99
N ARG A 427 27.87 -14.34 -33.30
CA ARG A 427 28.82 -14.83 -32.29
C ARG A 427 28.10 -15.55 -31.14
N VAL A 428 27.07 -14.91 -30.56
CA VAL A 428 26.30 -15.50 -29.45
C VAL A 428 25.57 -16.76 -29.89
N TYR A 429 24.96 -16.75 -31.08
CA TYR A 429 24.31 -17.95 -31.63
C TYR A 429 25.30 -19.10 -31.81
N ARG A 430 26.47 -18.85 -32.38
CA ARG A 430 27.53 -19.88 -32.53
C ARG A 430 28.00 -20.44 -31.19
N CYS A 431 28.16 -19.58 -30.18
CA CYS A 431 28.49 -20.03 -28.83
C CYS A 431 27.37 -20.86 -28.19
N ALA A 432 26.11 -20.45 -28.34
CA ALA A 432 24.96 -21.19 -27.82
C ALA A 432 24.89 -22.63 -28.38
N LEU A 433 25.25 -22.81 -29.66
CA LEU A 433 25.27 -24.14 -30.30
C LEU A 433 26.33 -25.11 -29.73
N SER A 434 27.26 -24.63 -28.90
CA SER A 434 28.17 -25.51 -28.14
C SER A 434 27.48 -26.19 -26.96
N TYR A 435 26.34 -25.68 -26.49
CA TYR A 435 25.62 -26.16 -25.29
C TYR A 435 24.17 -26.57 -25.55
N PHE A 436 23.58 -26.05 -26.63
CA PHE A 436 22.17 -26.22 -26.97
C PHE A 436 22.00 -26.63 -28.43
N THR A 437 20.95 -27.38 -28.72
CA THR A 437 20.61 -27.75 -30.10
C THR A 437 20.00 -26.57 -30.85
N PRO A 438 20.03 -26.55 -32.20
CA PRO A 438 19.29 -25.56 -32.99
C PRO A 438 17.79 -25.52 -32.64
N GLU A 439 17.20 -26.67 -32.32
CA GLU A 439 15.82 -26.81 -31.87
C GLU A 439 15.60 -26.13 -30.51
N ASP A 440 16.48 -26.33 -29.53
CA ASP A 440 16.40 -25.67 -28.21
C ASP A 440 16.43 -24.15 -28.36
N VAL A 441 17.33 -23.62 -29.21
CA VAL A 441 17.43 -22.18 -29.49
C VAL A 441 16.16 -21.69 -30.20
N GLY A 442 15.66 -22.46 -31.18
CA GLY A 442 14.40 -22.15 -31.86
C GLY A 442 13.22 -22.08 -30.90
N GLU A 443 13.11 -23.04 -29.98
CA GLU A 443 12.08 -23.07 -28.94
C GLU A 443 12.23 -21.90 -27.97
N ALA A 444 13.44 -21.57 -27.53
CA ALA A 444 13.71 -20.40 -26.68
C ALA A 444 13.14 -19.11 -27.26
N PHE A 445 13.45 -18.81 -28.53
CA PHE A 445 12.93 -17.62 -29.19
C PHE A 445 11.43 -17.69 -29.51
N ALA A 446 10.88 -18.89 -29.72
CA ALA A 446 9.44 -19.08 -29.86
C ALA A 446 8.66 -18.89 -28.53
N ALA A 447 9.27 -19.29 -27.42
CA ALA A 447 8.76 -19.16 -26.06
C ALA A 447 8.76 -17.70 -25.57
N ALA A 448 9.75 -16.92 -26.01
CA ALA A 448 9.92 -15.49 -25.75
C ALA A 448 8.85 -14.54 -26.36
N LYS A 449 7.67 -15.05 -26.74
CA LYS A 449 6.58 -14.22 -27.29
C LYS A 449 6.04 -13.25 -26.24
N GLY A 450 6.29 -11.95 -26.44
CA GLY A 450 5.78 -10.87 -25.60
C GLY A 450 6.81 -10.16 -24.73
N MET A 451 8.11 -10.36 -25.01
CA MET A 451 9.17 -9.45 -24.53
C MET A 451 9.04 -8.04 -25.11
#